data_AF-A0A1X3DD51-F1
#
_entry.id   AF-A0A1X3DD51-F1
#
_cell.length_a   1.000
_cell.length_b   1.000
_cell.length_c   1.000
_cell.angle_alpha   90.00
_cell.angle_beta   90.00
_cell.angle_gamma   90.00
#
_symmetry.space_group_name_H-M   'P 1'
#
loop_
_entity.id
_entity.type
_entity.pdbx_description
1 polymer ?
#
loop_
_entity_poly.entity_id
_entity_poly.type
_entity_poly.pdbx_seq_one_letter_code
_entity_poly.pdbx_strand_id
1 'polypeptide(L)'
;MNKGWAGHVVERFLELPLNSAQSPNFGSWELKSVPLKTLRNGNLAFKETMAVTMIDPVNVCQKDFEDSHLLSKLKKAVVVARTVGRTVDDPSFIHDIVEFDLDEGTELYTAVKADYDLVRQTLLNPSLGFNSLTGKMGRYIQPRTKGSGHGSTTRAFYARPVFLAQFINLQNN
;
A
#
# COMPACT_ATOMS: atom_id res chain seq x y z
N MET A 1 2.37 -17.75 12.33
CA MET A 1 2.40 -16.31 12.65
C MET A 1 1.44 -15.55 11.73
N ASN A 2 0.62 -14.62 12.25
CA ASN A 2 -0.36 -13.86 11.45
C ASN A 2 0.36 -12.82 10.58
N LYS A 3 0.09 -12.76 9.26
CA LYS A 3 0.76 -11.81 8.33
C LYS A 3 0.59 -10.34 8.72
N GLY A 4 -0.45 -9.98 9.47
CA GLY A 4 -0.73 -8.62 9.93
C GLY A 4 -0.17 -8.25 11.31
N TRP A 5 0.56 -9.14 11.99
CA TRP A 5 0.91 -8.96 13.40
C TRP A 5 1.65 -7.65 13.69
N ALA A 6 2.58 -7.24 12.83
CA ALA A 6 3.38 -6.06 13.05
C ALA A 6 2.56 -4.78 12.98
N GLY A 7 1.57 -4.72 12.07
CA GLY A 7 0.61 -3.61 12.02
C GLY A 7 -0.19 -3.52 13.32
N HIS A 8 -0.70 -4.66 13.81
CA HIS A 8 -1.46 -4.70 15.07
C HIS A 8 -0.61 -4.29 16.28
N VAL A 9 0.70 -4.58 16.29
CA VAL A 9 1.58 -4.15 17.38
C VAL A 9 1.72 -2.64 17.41
N VAL A 10 1.92 -2.00 16.25
CA VAL A 10 2.00 -0.54 16.16
C VAL A 10 0.67 0.09 16.54
N GLU A 11 -0.44 -0.44 16.03
CA GLU A 11 -1.79 0.04 16.38
C GLU A 11 -2.04 -0.05 17.90
N ARG A 12 -1.72 -1.18 18.53
CA ARG A 12 -1.84 -1.34 19.99
C ARG A 12 -0.94 -0.40 20.77
N PHE A 13 0.29 -0.19 20.32
CA PHE A 13 1.23 0.73 20.97
C PHE A 13 0.71 2.18 20.93
N LEU A 14 -0.02 2.53 19.88
CA LEU A 14 -0.65 3.85 19.69
C LEU A 14 -2.09 3.88 20.24
N GLU A 15 -2.48 2.86 21.01
CA GLU A 15 -3.81 2.70 21.63
C GLU A 15 -4.99 2.76 20.65
N LEU A 16 -4.74 2.39 19.39
CA LEU A 16 -5.76 2.33 18.35
C LEU A 16 -6.57 1.03 18.45
N PRO A 17 -7.91 1.10 18.25
CA PRO A 17 -8.73 -0.10 18.18
C PRO A 17 -8.37 -0.92 16.94
N LEU A 18 -8.05 -2.19 17.14
CA LEU A 18 -7.86 -3.14 16.03
C LEU A 18 -9.18 -3.34 15.30
N ASN A 19 -9.33 -2.78 14.10
CA ASN A 19 -10.50 -3.00 13.27
C ASN A 19 -10.11 -3.13 11.78
N SER A 20 -10.99 -3.75 11.00
CA SER A 20 -10.85 -3.88 9.55
C SER A 20 -11.55 -2.75 8.78
N ALA A 21 -11.90 -1.66 9.46
CA ALA A 21 -12.65 -0.59 8.85
C ALA A 21 -11.81 0.09 7.76
N GLN A 22 -12.45 0.50 6.68
CA GLN A 22 -11.80 1.26 5.62
C GLN A 22 -11.53 2.73 6.03
N SER A 23 -11.91 3.16 7.23
CA SER A 23 -11.64 4.50 7.76
C SER A 23 -10.16 4.67 8.14
N PRO A 24 -9.62 5.90 8.18
CA PRO A 24 -8.24 6.16 8.64
C PRO A 24 -8.04 5.85 10.13
N ASN A 25 -6.77 5.69 10.54
CA ASN A 25 -6.37 5.31 11.89
C ASN A 25 -6.37 6.49 12.89
N PHE A 26 -5.79 7.64 12.53
CA PHE A 26 -5.77 8.85 13.37
C PHE A 26 -6.60 9.97 12.75
N GLY A 27 -7.91 9.98 12.98
CA GLY A 27 -8.81 10.95 12.34
C GLY A 27 -8.78 10.81 10.82
N SER A 28 -7.99 11.65 10.13
CA SER A 28 -7.77 11.59 8.68
C SER A 28 -6.52 10.81 8.23
N TRP A 29 -5.62 10.42 9.13
CA TRP A 29 -4.33 9.81 8.78
C TRP A 29 -4.38 8.29 8.72
N GLU A 30 -3.74 7.72 7.71
CA GLU A 30 -3.59 6.28 7.52
C GLU A 30 -2.28 5.76 8.13
N LEU A 31 -2.31 4.68 8.91
CA LEU A 31 -1.11 4.04 9.41
C LEU A 31 -0.76 2.82 8.55
N LYS A 32 0.47 2.75 8.05
CA LYS A 32 0.98 1.59 7.30
C LYS A 32 2.28 1.09 7.89
N SER A 33 2.53 -0.22 7.76
CA SER A 33 3.83 -0.82 8.04
C SER A 33 4.36 -1.52 6.80
N VAL A 34 5.64 -1.32 6.50
CA VAL A 34 6.33 -2.00 5.40
C VAL A 34 7.60 -2.71 5.90
N PRO A 35 7.78 -4.01 5.57
CA PRO A 35 8.99 -4.72 5.92
C PRO A 35 10.13 -4.47 4.92
N LEU A 36 11.33 -4.29 5.46
CA LEU A 36 12.61 -4.19 4.78
C LEU A 36 13.41 -5.45 5.04
N LYS A 37 14.10 -5.96 4.02
CA LYS A 37 15.03 -7.08 4.12
C LYS A 37 16.45 -6.59 3.84
N THR A 38 17.42 -7.21 4.49
CA THR A 38 18.84 -7.04 4.17
C THR A 38 19.21 -7.95 3.00
N LEU A 39 19.80 -7.38 1.96
CA LEU A 39 20.34 -8.09 0.82
C LEU A 39 21.70 -8.74 1.16
N ARG A 40 22.18 -9.63 0.29
CA ARG A 40 23.49 -10.31 0.49
C ARG A 40 24.66 -9.33 0.56
N ASN A 41 24.55 -8.16 -0.07
CA ASN A 41 25.56 -7.11 -0.06
C ASN A 41 25.43 -6.14 1.14
N GLY A 42 24.54 -6.43 2.10
CA GLY A 42 24.32 -5.58 3.28
C GLY A 42 23.28 -4.46 3.10
N ASN A 43 22.89 -4.14 1.87
CA ASN A 43 21.93 -3.06 1.61
C ASN A 43 20.50 -3.44 2.01
N LEU A 44 19.70 -2.45 2.42
CA LEU A 44 18.28 -2.63 2.66
C LEU A 44 17.49 -2.59 1.34
N ALA A 45 16.40 -3.36 1.30
CA ALA A 45 15.42 -3.34 0.22
C ALA A 45 14.02 -3.61 0.76
N PHE A 46 12.98 -3.05 0.12
CA PHE A 46 11.61 -3.41 0.42
C PHE A 46 11.39 -4.91 0.19
N LYS A 47 10.87 -5.62 1.20
CA LYS A 47 10.60 -7.05 1.12
C LYS A 47 9.37 -7.34 0.27
N GLU A 48 8.38 -6.45 0.29
CA GLU A 48 7.12 -6.59 -0.43
C GLU A 48 6.54 -5.22 -0.85
N THR A 49 5.49 -5.28 -1.66
CA THR A 49 4.62 -4.12 -1.98
C THR A 49 3.70 -3.82 -0.80
N MET A 50 3.41 -2.55 -0.55
CA MET A 50 2.53 -2.13 0.55
C MET A 50 1.07 -2.08 0.11
N ALA A 51 0.16 -2.76 0.82
CA ALA A 51 -1.27 -2.67 0.54
C ALA A 51 -1.82 -1.28 0.94
N VAL A 52 -2.55 -0.63 0.05
CA VAL A 52 -3.16 0.69 0.31
C VAL A 52 -4.63 0.53 0.69
N THR A 53 -5.47 0.13 -0.28
CA THR A 53 -6.92 -0.08 -0.08
C THR A 53 -7.46 -1.13 -1.07
N MET A 54 -8.63 -1.69 -0.76
CA MET A 54 -9.32 -2.64 -1.65
C MET A 54 -9.78 -1.97 -2.94
N ILE A 55 -9.85 -2.73 -4.03
CA ILE A 55 -10.49 -2.32 -5.27
C ILE A 55 -11.94 -2.80 -5.21
N ASP A 56 -12.85 -1.86 -4.97
CA ASP A 56 -14.28 -2.04 -5.20
C ASP A 56 -14.58 -1.61 -6.66
N PRO A 57 -14.91 -2.53 -7.57
CA PRO A 57 -15.13 -2.21 -8.97
C PRO A 57 -16.26 -1.21 -9.19
N VAL A 58 -17.33 -1.26 -8.39
CA VAL A 58 -18.46 -0.35 -8.53
C VAL A 58 -18.01 1.07 -8.17
N ASN A 59 -17.34 1.21 -7.03
CA ASN A 59 -16.84 2.50 -6.55
C ASN A 59 -15.80 3.10 -7.52
N VAL A 60 -14.86 2.28 -8.00
CA VAL A 60 -13.81 2.73 -8.94
C VAL A 60 -14.40 3.13 -10.30
N CYS A 61 -15.42 2.44 -10.80
CA CYS A 61 -16.08 2.86 -12.04
C CYS A 61 -16.82 4.19 -11.89
N GLN A 62 -17.41 4.45 -10.71
CA GLN A 62 -18.23 5.64 -10.45
C GLN A 62 -17.44 6.89 -10.07
N LYS A 63 -16.24 6.75 -9.49
CA LYS A 63 -15.46 7.88 -8.99
C LYS A 63 -14.21 8.13 -9.82
N ASP A 64 -13.91 9.40 -10.03
CA ASP A 64 -12.60 9.82 -10.53
C ASP A 64 -11.56 9.78 -9.40
N PHE A 65 -10.28 9.98 -9.74
CA PHE A 65 -9.18 9.82 -8.80
C PHE A 65 -9.30 10.74 -7.57
N GLU A 66 -9.77 11.96 -7.78
CA GLU A 66 -9.91 13.01 -6.78
C GLU A 66 -10.85 12.62 -5.63
N ASP A 67 -11.88 11.81 -5.94
CA ASP A 67 -12.87 11.31 -4.99
C ASP A 67 -12.60 9.86 -4.55
N SER A 68 -11.48 9.28 -5.00
CA SER A 68 -11.18 7.88 -4.79
C SER A 68 -10.73 7.57 -3.37
N HIS A 69 -11.07 6.36 -2.91
CA HIS A 69 -10.52 5.82 -1.66
C HIS A 69 -9.00 5.61 -1.72
N LEU A 70 -8.43 5.47 -2.92
CA LEU A 70 -6.98 5.37 -3.08
C LEU A 70 -6.33 6.70 -2.67
N LEU A 71 -6.79 7.81 -3.26
CA LEU A 71 -6.26 9.12 -2.92
C LEU A 71 -6.54 9.46 -1.46
N SER A 72 -7.74 9.18 -0.92
CA SER A 72 -8.03 9.48 0.49
C SER A 72 -7.05 8.81 1.46
N LYS A 73 -6.55 7.62 1.11
CA LYS A 73 -5.57 6.86 1.92
C LYS A 73 -4.12 7.29 1.71
N LEU A 74 -3.82 7.96 0.59
CA LEU A 74 -2.50 8.48 0.28
C LEU A 74 -2.36 9.98 0.58
N LYS A 75 -3.47 10.69 0.83
CA LYS A 75 -3.49 12.12 1.17
C LYS A 75 -2.71 12.41 2.45
N LYS A 76 -2.82 11.54 3.47
CA LYS A 76 -2.09 11.64 4.73
C LYS A 76 -1.80 10.25 5.28
N ALA A 77 -0.54 9.86 5.34
CA ALA A 77 -0.12 8.57 5.85
C ALA A 77 1.11 8.68 6.76
N VAL A 78 1.13 7.87 7.81
CA VAL A 78 2.33 7.56 8.58
C VAL A 78 2.77 6.15 8.19
N VAL A 79 4.00 6.01 7.71
CA VAL A 79 4.54 4.73 7.26
C VAL A 79 5.71 4.32 8.13
N VAL A 80 5.53 3.19 8.84
CA VAL A 80 6.55 2.57 9.68
C VAL A 80 7.32 1.55 8.85
N ALA A 81 8.53 1.91 8.44
CA ALA A 81 9.47 1.01 7.80
C ALA A 81 10.21 0.22 8.88
N ARG A 82 10.23 -1.11 8.75
CA ARG A 82 10.88 -1.99 9.73
C ARG A 82 11.78 -3.02 9.09
N THR A 83 12.95 -3.26 9.63
CA THR A 83 13.77 -4.40 9.23
C THR A 83 13.14 -5.70 9.72
N VAL A 84 13.26 -6.76 8.93
CA VAL A 84 12.86 -8.11 9.33
C VAL A 84 14.05 -9.05 9.21
N GLY A 85 14.11 -10.01 10.13
CA GLY A 85 15.09 -11.08 10.04
C GLY A 85 14.80 -12.08 8.92
N ARG A 86 15.63 -13.13 8.89
CA ARG A 86 15.61 -14.20 7.89
C ARG A 86 14.46 -15.16 8.14
N THR A 87 14.16 -15.44 9.40
CA THR A 87 13.10 -16.35 9.84
C THR A 87 11.92 -15.56 10.40
N VAL A 88 10.82 -16.26 10.71
CA VAL A 88 9.65 -15.65 11.36
C VAL A 88 9.90 -15.33 12.82
N ASP A 89 10.83 -16.04 13.46
CA ASP A 89 11.11 -15.90 14.90
C ASP A 89 12.13 -14.80 15.19
N ASP A 90 12.80 -14.29 14.15
CA ASP A 90 13.74 -13.20 14.27
C ASP A 90 13.02 -11.88 14.61
N PRO A 91 13.61 -11.02 15.45
CA PRO A 91 13.02 -9.73 15.78
C PRO A 91 12.90 -8.82 14.55
N SER A 92 11.94 -7.90 14.63
CA SER A 92 11.85 -6.75 13.72
C SER A 92 12.25 -5.48 14.46
N PHE A 93 12.96 -4.58 13.80
CA PHE A 93 13.32 -3.28 14.35
C PHE A 93 12.74 -2.18 13.48
N ILE A 94 12.28 -1.09 14.11
CA ILE A 94 11.89 0.10 13.37
C ILE A 94 13.16 0.67 12.73
N HIS A 95 13.12 0.81 11.41
CA HIS A 95 14.16 1.47 10.62
C HIS A 95 13.86 2.96 10.53
N ASP A 96 12.62 3.30 10.19
CA ASP A 96 12.20 4.67 9.97
C ASP A 96 10.69 4.82 10.17
N ILE A 97 10.25 6.03 10.53
CA ILE A 97 8.84 6.43 10.63
C ILE A 97 8.69 7.70 9.82
N VAL A 98 8.00 7.60 8.69
CA VAL A 98 7.90 8.70 7.72
C VAL A 98 6.46 9.16 7.58
N GLU A 99 6.26 10.47 7.64
CA GLU A 99 5.02 11.12 7.21
C GLU A 99 5.02 11.29 5.70
N PHE A 100 3.91 10.95 5.06
CA PHE A 100 3.76 11.04 3.62
C PHE A 100 2.39 11.63 3.25
N ASP A 101 2.44 12.66 2.42
CA ASP A 101 1.28 13.30 1.82
C ASP A 101 1.42 13.24 0.29
N LEU A 102 0.38 12.73 -0.40
CA LEU A 102 0.32 12.78 -1.87
C LEU A 102 -0.25 14.12 -2.32
N ASP A 103 0.64 15.10 -2.48
CA ASP A 103 0.28 16.49 -2.77
C ASP A 103 -0.18 16.69 -4.22
N GLU A 104 -1.33 17.36 -4.37
CA GLU A 104 -1.88 17.76 -5.65
C GLU A 104 -0.91 18.70 -6.40
N GLY A 105 -0.83 18.53 -7.73
CA GLY A 105 0.09 19.29 -8.58
C GLY A 105 1.52 18.73 -8.66
N THR A 106 1.86 17.70 -7.89
CA THR A 106 3.17 17.02 -8.02
C THR A 106 3.19 16.01 -9.18
N GLU A 107 4.39 15.70 -9.68
CA GLU A 107 4.58 14.64 -10.67
C GLU A 107 4.15 13.27 -10.10
N LEU A 108 4.39 13.03 -8.81
CA LEU A 108 4.00 11.79 -8.15
C LEU A 108 2.48 11.65 -8.10
N TYR A 109 1.75 12.71 -7.74
CA TYR A 109 0.29 12.74 -7.79
C TYR A 109 -0.22 12.41 -9.19
N THR A 110 0.32 13.07 -10.21
CA THR A 110 -0.06 12.84 -11.61
C THR A 110 0.18 11.39 -12.04
N ALA A 111 1.31 10.80 -11.64
CA ALA A 111 1.62 9.41 -11.96
C ALA A 111 0.71 8.41 -11.21
N VAL A 112 0.38 8.67 -9.94
CA VAL A 112 -0.55 7.85 -9.17
C VAL A 112 -1.97 7.94 -9.74
N LYS A 113 -2.40 9.13 -10.17
CA LYS A 113 -3.66 9.34 -10.88
C LYS A 113 -3.72 8.49 -12.16
N ALA A 114 -2.67 8.54 -12.97
CA ALA A 114 -2.60 7.73 -14.20
C ALA A 114 -2.67 6.22 -13.92
N ASP A 115 -2.06 5.75 -12.83
CA ASP A 115 -2.15 4.33 -12.42
C ASP A 115 -3.57 3.95 -11.98
N TYR A 116 -4.27 4.84 -11.27
CA TYR A 116 -5.67 4.66 -10.91
C TYR A 116 -6.57 4.62 -12.16
N ASP A 117 -6.40 5.59 -13.05
CA ASP A 117 -7.19 5.71 -14.26
C ASP A 117 -6.99 4.52 -15.20
N LEU A 118 -5.78 3.96 -15.27
CA LEU A 118 -5.53 2.71 -16.00
C LEU A 118 -6.36 1.54 -15.45
N VAL A 119 -6.45 1.42 -14.13
CA VAL A 119 -7.30 0.39 -13.48
C VAL A 119 -8.76 0.66 -13.76
N ARG A 120 -9.21 1.91 -13.62
CA ARG A 120 -10.59 2.32 -13.88
C ARG A 120 -11.01 2.08 -15.33
N GLN A 121 -10.21 2.47 -16.30
CA GLN A 121 -10.46 2.24 -17.72
C GLN A 121 -10.53 0.74 -18.05
N THR A 122 -9.68 -0.08 -17.42
CA THR A 122 -9.73 -1.54 -17.57
C THR A 122 -11.03 -2.13 -17.06
N LEU A 123 -11.59 -1.58 -15.97
CA LEU A 123 -12.87 -2.01 -15.42
C LEU A 123 -14.06 -1.56 -16.26
N LEU A 124 -14.01 -0.34 -16.81
CA LEU A 124 -15.06 0.22 -17.66
C LEU A 124 -15.11 -0.39 -19.06
N ASN A 125 -14.02 -1.02 -19.53
CA ASN A 125 -13.94 -1.58 -20.86
C ASN A 125 -14.81 -2.85 -20.99
N PRO A 126 -15.82 -2.88 -21.89
CA PRO A 126 -16.73 -4.02 -22.05
C PRO A 126 -16.05 -5.32 -22.51
N SER A 127 -14.89 -5.22 -23.17
CA SER A 127 -14.10 -6.37 -23.64
C SER A 127 -13.07 -6.83 -22.60
N LEU A 128 -12.90 -6.09 -21.49
CA LEU A 128 -12.00 -6.43 -20.39
C LEU A 128 -12.81 -6.67 -19.11
N GLY A 129 -12.64 -5.83 -18.09
CA GLY A 129 -13.27 -5.97 -16.78
C GLY A 129 -12.34 -6.48 -15.69
N PHE A 130 -12.95 -6.85 -14.55
CA PHE A 130 -12.23 -7.12 -13.29
C PHE A 130 -11.16 -8.21 -13.39
N ASN A 131 -11.40 -9.26 -14.17
CA ASN A 131 -10.46 -10.38 -14.32
C ASN A 131 -9.20 -10.01 -15.11
N SER A 132 -9.23 -8.91 -15.87
CA SER A 132 -8.08 -8.37 -16.60
C SER A 132 -7.13 -7.58 -15.71
N LEU A 133 -7.50 -7.29 -14.45
CA LEU A 133 -6.62 -6.60 -13.50
C LEU A 133 -5.42 -7.46 -13.11
N THR A 134 -4.22 -6.95 -13.41
CA THR A 134 -2.95 -7.65 -13.25
C THR A 134 -1.90 -6.78 -12.57
N GLY A 135 -1.03 -7.40 -11.77
CA GLY A 135 0.11 -6.74 -11.10
C GLY A 135 1.16 -6.17 -12.04
N LYS A 136 1.01 -6.30 -13.36
CA LYS A 136 1.82 -5.60 -14.35
C LYS A 136 1.37 -4.16 -14.60
N MET A 137 0.13 -3.82 -14.25
CA MET A 137 -0.42 -2.48 -14.43
C MET A 137 0.21 -1.47 -13.46
N GLY A 138 0.32 -0.23 -13.93
CA GLY A 138 0.74 0.94 -13.20
C GLY A 138 2.23 0.97 -12.80
N ARG A 139 2.78 2.18 -12.67
CA ARG A 139 4.18 2.47 -12.37
C ARG A 139 4.47 2.48 -10.88
N TYR A 140 3.61 3.11 -10.09
CA TYR A 140 3.73 3.32 -8.65
C TYR A 140 2.69 2.52 -7.87
N ILE A 141 1.46 2.49 -8.36
CA ILE A 141 0.35 1.72 -7.78
C ILE A 141 -0.02 0.57 -8.73
N GLN A 142 -0.36 -0.60 -8.18
CA GLN A 142 -0.76 -1.77 -8.96
C GLN A 142 -1.94 -2.52 -8.33
N PRO A 143 -2.81 -3.15 -9.14
CA PRO A 143 -3.79 -4.10 -8.62
C PRO A 143 -3.10 -5.44 -8.32
N ARG A 144 -3.34 -6.01 -7.14
CA ARG A 144 -2.89 -7.36 -6.77
C ARG A 144 -4.00 -8.12 -6.07
N THR A 145 -3.98 -9.44 -6.20
CA THR A 145 -4.87 -10.32 -5.43
C THR A 145 -4.61 -10.19 -3.95
N LYS A 146 -5.67 -9.99 -3.17
CA LYS A 146 -5.62 -9.92 -1.70
C LYS A 146 -6.75 -10.78 -1.14
N GLY A 147 -6.42 -11.87 -0.46
CA GLY A 147 -7.36 -12.82 0.12
C GLY A 147 -6.65 -14.01 0.78
N SER A 148 -7.38 -14.80 1.56
CA SER A 148 -6.87 -15.90 2.41
C SER A 148 -6.37 -17.14 1.66
N GLY A 149 -6.41 -17.16 0.32
CA GLY A 149 -6.33 -18.40 -0.46
C GLY A 149 -7.72 -19.05 -0.60
N HIS A 150 -7.83 -20.14 -1.38
CA HIS A 150 -9.09 -20.83 -1.72
C HIS A 150 -10.12 -20.00 -2.51
N GLY A 151 -9.77 -19.60 -3.75
CA GLY A 151 -10.76 -19.06 -4.71
C GLY A 151 -11.15 -17.58 -4.53
N SER A 152 -10.59 -16.88 -3.55
CA SER A 152 -10.79 -15.43 -3.39
C SER A 152 -10.18 -14.65 -4.56
N THR A 153 -11.01 -13.96 -5.34
CA THR A 153 -10.64 -13.16 -6.53
C THR A 153 -10.43 -11.68 -6.21
N THR A 154 -10.60 -11.26 -4.95
CA THR A 154 -10.56 -9.85 -4.56
C THR A 154 -9.23 -9.19 -4.87
N ARG A 155 -9.29 -7.93 -5.30
CA ARG A 155 -8.13 -7.11 -5.67
C ARG A 155 -7.98 -5.94 -4.71
N ALA A 156 -6.75 -5.50 -4.51
CA ALA A 156 -6.43 -4.27 -3.79
C ALA A 156 -5.37 -3.48 -4.56
N PHE A 157 -5.35 -2.17 -4.34
CA PHE A 157 -4.26 -1.31 -4.74
C PHE A 157 -3.06 -1.53 -3.82
N TYR A 158 -1.91 -1.78 -4.42
CA TYR A 158 -0.63 -1.93 -3.74
C TYR A 158 0.36 -0.90 -4.26
N ALA A 159 1.04 -0.23 -3.34
CA ALA A 159 2.19 0.61 -3.64
C ALA A 159 3.43 -0.24 -3.91
N ARG A 160 4.09 0.06 -5.03
CA ARG A 160 5.33 -0.61 -5.46
C ARG A 160 6.54 -0.09 -4.67
N PRO A 161 7.63 -0.88 -4.58
CA PRO A 161 8.88 -0.42 -4.01
C PRO A 161 9.38 0.93 -4.55
N VAL A 162 9.17 1.19 -5.85
CA VAL A 162 9.55 2.47 -6.47
C VAL A 162 8.74 3.67 -5.96
N PHE A 163 7.50 3.45 -5.51
CA PHE A 163 6.68 4.47 -4.84
C PHE A 163 7.18 4.73 -3.43
N LEU A 164 7.42 3.65 -2.68
CA LEU A 164 7.92 3.74 -1.31
C LEU A 164 9.29 4.43 -1.24
N ALA A 165 10.15 4.20 -2.24
CA ALA A 165 11.44 4.86 -2.38
C ALA A 165 11.35 6.38 -2.63
N GLN A 166 10.16 6.93 -2.92
CA GLN A 166 9.99 8.39 -3.06
C GLN A 166 10.07 9.11 -1.71
N PHE A 167 9.81 8.40 -0.60
CA PHE A 167 9.75 9.03 0.73
C PHE A 167 10.46 8.23 1.84
N ILE A 168 10.78 6.95 1.66
CA ILE A 168 11.52 6.16 2.66
C ILE A 168 12.99 6.05 2.25
N ASN A 169 13.88 6.57 3.08
CA ASN A 169 15.32 6.43 2.89
C ASN A 169 15.81 5.06 3.39
N LEU A 170 16.45 4.29 2.50
CA LEU A 170 17.01 2.97 2.81
C LEU A 170 18.50 3.00 3.14
N GLN A 171 19.14 4.17 3.08
CA GLN A 171 20.52 4.34 3.52
C GLN A 171 20.55 4.55 5.02
N ASN A 172 21.49 3.90 5.69
CA ASN A 172 21.75 4.16 7.10
C ASN A 172 22.51 5.50 7.19
N ASN A 173 21.95 6.45 7.94
CA ASN A 173 22.68 7.65 8.35
C ASN A 173 23.76 7.28 9.38
#